data_AF-A0AAD5TXE1-F1
#
_entry.id   AF-A0AAD5TXE1-F1
#
_cell.length_a   1.000
_cell.length_b   1.000
_cell.length_c   1.000
_cell.angle_alpha   90.00
_cell.angle_beta   90.00
_cell.angle_gamma   90.00
#
_symmetry.space_group_name_H-M   'P 1'
#
loop_
_entity.id
_entity.type
_entity.pdbx_description
1 polymer ?
#
loop_
_entity_poly.entity_id
_entity_poly.type
_entity_poly.pdbx_seq_one_letter_code
_entity_poly.pdbx_strand_id
1 'polypeptide(L)'
;MQEVILATGNCQGTLLIKNNDASLEKGNFSKLVIIVHGYLGHKDYLFQKSLAEEMSHSSFRLSVQESSVNTISPETWVDSIDNCVKFFLEKNWRIYCLVGHSIGGSSVLSYLITKNPFICRFAINISGRHNIYDGLYKKLFVDPEQINDLMVKGTSSHNIKVKEQEFKYSITKETVSSWKKADVIFSRSHLLPKTLAVLTCHGTMDEIVPMQDAAEWANKIPNHQLALINNACHNFLNRKNLYHPSPTSVLISTCLAWFHKIENDFDFFWLTYGNFSTTFDQIKIEKSEDDSLMDEINYLLPNCRVLTIPGVKNFRDVGGFPTVDGKIVKRGVLYRSAKIDDASAMGLTKINNLGIRYVIDLRSNLEGGTSESDEEFSNFSKIHLPIFNDDEFTPEVLKHRWGLYATGTPEGFSEAYMLIVKSGIKSFIEVFKYLAGVDESQTKQDIPNPLDPVLFHCTSGKDRTGVLVALILSLLGVDDDLIAMEYNTDEELNKILLQTKNVLTLKEIKSMMTSNKSAMSLFLKKFKLKYYSVEKFLLDFLNLSQVEINNLKDRLTYKPNLIENQTFTAQDTLSCRL
;
A
#
# COMPACT_ATOMS: atom_id res chain seq x y z
N MET A 1 1.59 -27.07 -0.04
CA MET A 1 2.79 -26.26 -0.28
C MET A 1 3.58 -26.89 -1.40
N GLN A 2 4.00 -26.12 -2.39
CA GLN A 2 4.82 -26.58 -3.51
C GLN A 2 6.13 -25.79 -3.51
N GLU A 3 7.26 -26.49 -3.58
CA GLU A 3 8.58 -25.88 -3.69
C GLU A 3 9.05 -25.98 -5.15
N VAL A 4 9.44 -24.84 -5.73
CA VAL A 4 9.88 -24.73 -7.12
C VAL A 4 11.26 -24.08 -7.15
N ILE A 5 12.25 -24.78 -7.72
CA ILE A 5 13.60 -24.25 -7.89
C ILE A 5 13.64 -23.45 -9.19
N LEU A 6 14.08 -22.20 -9.09
CA LEU A 6 14.26 -21.29 -10.23
C LEU A 6 15.75 -21.15 -10.52
N ALA A 7 16.13 -21.43 -11.77
CA ALA A 7 17.50 -21.36 -12.27
C ALA A 7 17.62 -20.59 -13.60
N THR A 8 16.63 -19.77 -13.97
CA THR A 8 16.54 -19.11 -15.28
C THR A 8 16.98 -17.64 -15.24
N GLY A 9 17.95 -17.26 -16.07
CA GLY A 9 18.37 -15.86 -16.23
C GLY A 9 19.04 -15.25 -14.98
N ASN A 10 18.75 -13.97 -14.71
CA ASN A 10 19.32 -13.18 -13.60
C ASN A 10 18.59 -13.36 -12.25
N CYS A 11 17.62 -14.27 -12.15
CA CYS A 11 16.89 -14.57 -10.92
C CYS A 11 17.00 -16.06 -10.60
N GLN A 12 17.69 -16.38 -9.50
CA GLN A 12 17.89 -17.75 -9.03
C GLN A 12 17.41 -17.88 -7.59
N GLY A 13 16.80 -19.01 -7.23
CA GLY A 13 16.33 -19.20 -5.87
C GLY A 13 15.28 -20.30 -5.74
N THR A 14 14.55 -20.25 -4.63
CA THR A 14 13.50 -21.24 -4.33
C THR A 14 12.19 -20.56 -4.00
N LEU A 15 11.16 -20.84 -4.79
CA LEU A 15 9.79 -20.38 -4.59
C LEU A 15 9.00 -21.41 -3.77
N LEU A 16 8.42 -20.98 -2.67
CA LEU A 16 7.49 -21.74 -1.85
C LEU A 16 6.08 -21.18 -2.04
N ILE A 17 5.21 -21.94 -2.70
CA ILE A 17 3.83 -21.56 -3.00
C ILE A 17 2.90 -22.06 -1.90
N LYS A 18 2.15 -21.13 -1.28
CA LYS A 18 1.15 -21.43 -0.25
C LYS A 18 -0.30 -21.36 -0.74
N ASN A 19 -0.57 -20.67 -1.84
CA ASN A 19 -1.89 -20.56 -2.43
C ASN A 19 -2.11 -21.66 -3.50
N ASN A 20 -3.16 -22.47 -3.36
CA ASN A 20 -3.47 -23.57 -4.29
C ASN A 20 -3.82 -23.07 -5.71
N ASP A 21 -4.27 -21.82 -5.86
CA ASP A 21 -4.61 -21.23 -7.15
C ASP A 21 -3.39 -20.64 -7.88
N ALA A 22 -2.23 -20.52 -7.22
CA ALA A 22 -1.04 -19.88 -7.77
C ALA A 22 -0.04 -20.91 -8.34
N SER A 23 0.65 -20.53 -9.40
CA SER A 23 1.76 -21.30 -9.97
C SER A 23 2.91 -20.37 -10.29
N LEU A 24 4.10 -20.93 -10.56
CA LEU A 24 5.23 -20.13 -11.00
C LEU A 24 4.85 -19.25 -12.22
N GLU A 25 4.23 -19.85 -13.25
CA GLU A 25 3.88 -19.18 -14.50
C GLU A 25 2.72 -18.18 -14.39
N LYS A 26 1.86 -18.34 -13.38
CA LYS A 26 0.73 -17.45 -13.10
C LYS A 26 0.63 -17.22 -11.60
N GLY A 27 1.17 -16.10 -11.14
CA GLY A 27 1.05 -15.66 -9.75
C GLY A 27 -0.38 -15.34 -9.34
N ASN A 28 -1.27 -15.08 -10.31
CA ASN A 28 -2.68 -14.75 -10.08
C ASN A 28 -2.88 -13.64 -9.03
N PHE A 29 -2.00 -12.63 -9.05
CA PHE A 29 -1.95 -11.52 -8.08
C PHE A 29 -1.73 -11.96 -6.62
N SER A 30 -1.20 -13.17 -6.40
CA SER A 30 -0.86 -13.65 -5.07
C SER A 30 0.28 -12.84 -4.45
N LYS A 31 0.18 -12.60 -3.14
CA LYS A 31 1.19 -11.94 -2.33
C LYS A 31 2.46 -12.80 -2.24
N LEU A 32 3.62 -12.16 -2.42
CA LEU A 32 4.94 -12.77 -2.40
C LEU A 32 5.86 -12.06 -1.39
N VAL A 33 6.53 -12.85 -0.55
CA VAL A 33 7.60 -12.40 0.33
C VAL A 33 8.95 -12.77 -0.27
N ILE A 34 9.82 -11.80 -0.57
CA ILE A 34 11.18 -12.10 -1.06
C ILE A 34 12.13 -12.08 0.14
N ILE A 35 12.91 -13.15 0.30
CA ILE A 35 13.88 -13.32 1.39
C ILE A 35 15.29 -13.36 0.80
N VAL A 36 16.14 -12.45 1.27
CA VAL A 36 17.51 -12.25 0.81
C VAL A 36 18.49 -12.63 1.93
N HIS A 37 19.44 -13.52 1.61
CA HIS A 37 20.45 -13.97 2.58
C HIS A 37 21.57 -12.94 2.80
N GLY A 38 22.48 -13.22 3.72
CA GLY A 38 23.70 -12.43 3.94
C GLY A 38 24.89 -12.91 3.10
N TYR A 39 25.99 -12.14 3.16
CA TYR A 39 27.26 -12.42 2.49
C TYR A 39 27.84 -13.77 2.93
N LEU A 40 28.40 -14.56 2.00
CA LEU A 40 28.85 -15.95 2.22
C LEU A 40 27.76 -16.92 2.70
N GLY A 41 26.50 -16.48 2.73
CA GLY A 41 25.34 -17.32 2.98
C GLY A 41 24.79 -17.92 1.69
N HIS A 42 23.81 -18.80 1.85
CA HIS A 42 22.93 -19.22 0.76
C HIS A 42 21.48 -19.10 1.20
N LYS A 43 20.55 -19.25 0.25
CA LYS A 43 19.10 -19.12 0.44
C LYS A 43 18.47 -19.97 1.56
N ASP A 44 19.17 -20.99 2.08
CA ASP A 44 18.68 -21.91 3.12
C ASP A 44 19.62 -21.97 4.35
N TYR A 45 20.55 -21.01 4.50
CA TYR A 45 21.72 -21.13 5.38
C TYR A 45 21.44 -20.94 6.88
N LEU A 46 20.38 -20.23 7.26
CA LEU A 46 20.01 -19.95 8.65
C LEU A 46 18.49 -20.09 8.83
N PHE A 47 17.84 -19.04 9.33
CA PHE A 47 16.40 -18.96 9.55
C PHE A 47 15.60 -18.73 8.27
N GLN A 48 16.22 -18.47 7.12
CA GLN A 48 15.52 -18.07 5.88
C GLN A 48 14.51 -19.13 5.43
N LYS A 49 14.88 -20.41 5.50
CA LYS A 49 13.99 -21.52 5.13
C LYS A 49 12.82 -21.65 6.12
N SER A 50 13.10 -21.69 7.42
CA SER A 50 12.05 -21.78 8.45
C SER A 50 11.11 -20.56 8.42
N LEU A 51 11.65 -19.35 8.25
CA LEU A 51 10.84 -18.13 8.11
C LEU A 51 9.91 -18.21 6.88
N ALA A 52 10.42 -18.67 5.74
CA ALA A 52 9.61 -18.90 4.54
C ALA A 52 8.47 -19.91 4.79
N GLU A 53 8.78 -20.99 5.50
CA GLU A 53 7.83 -22.06 5.83
C GLU A 53 6.75 -21.61 6.82
N GLU A 54 7.03 -20.64 7.69
CA GLU A 54 6.06 -20.15 8.69
C GLU A 54 5.24 -18.93 8.22
N MET A 55 5.74 -18.10 7.30
CA MET A 55 5.03 -16.92 6.77
C MET A 55 3.67 -17.27 6.13
N SER A 56 2.61 -16.49 6.35
CA SER A 56 1.27 -16.79 5.79
C SER A 56 1.20 -16.78 4.25
N HIS A 57 2.07 -16.02 3.60
CA HIS A 57 2.08 -15.82 2.15
C HIS A 57 3.13 -16.70 1.44
N SER A 58 3.01 -16.81 0.12
CA SER A 58 4.05 -17.45 -0.69
C SER A 58 5.36 -16.68 -0.54
N SER A 59 6.49 -17.38 -0.62
CA SER A 59 7.80 -16.76 -0.42
C SER A 59 8.83 -17.21 -1.46
N PHE A 60 9.76 -16.33 -1.79
CA PHE A 60 10.88 -16.61 -2.66
C PHE A 60 12.19 -16.35 -1.95
N ARG A 61 12.99 -17.40 -1.74
CA ARG A 61 14.32 -17.31 -1.15
C ARG A 61 15.32 -17.09 -2.29
N LEU A 62 15.76 -15.83 -2.45
CA LEU A 62 16.66 -15.40 -3.51
C LEU A 62 18.08 -15.94 -3.27
N SER A 63 18.68 -16.50 -4.31
CA SER A 63 20.10 -16.82 -4.39
C SER A 63 20.80 -15.69 -5.14
N VAL A 64 21.58 -14.88 -4.43
CA VAL A 64 22.35 -13.80 -5.03
C VAL A 64 23.67 -14.37 -5.54
N GLN A 65 23.97 -14.15 -6.82
CA GLN A 65 25.27 -14.51 -7.39
C GLN A 65 26.30 -13.46 -6.98
N GLU A 66 27.23 -13.84 -6.09
CA GLU A 66 28.39 -13.01 -5.80
C GLU A 66 29.35 -13.06 -6.99
N SER A 67 29.85 -11.90 -7.45
CA SER A 67 30.89 -11.85 -8.48
C SER A 67 32.14 -12.60 -8.00
N SER A 68 32.94 -13.12 -8.94
CA SER A 68 34.23 -13.79 -8.64
C SER A 68 35.21 -12.92 -7.83
N VAL A 69 34.97 -11.60 -7.80
CA VAL A 69 35.60 -10.67 -6.86
C VAL A 69 34.70 -10.57 -5.62
N ASN A 70 35.19 -11.04 -4.48
CA ASN A 70 34.57 -11.01 -3.15
C ASN A 70 34.30 -9.58 -2.63
N THR A 71 33.45 -8.83 -3.33
CA THR A 71 33.13 -7.43 -3.00
C THR A 71 31.91 -7.36 -2.10
N ILE A 72 32.08 -6.85 -0.88
CA ILE A 72 31.00 -6.59 0.08
C ILE A 72 30.32 -5.28 -0.32
N SER A 73 29.55 -5.25 -1.41
CA SER A 73 28.86 -4.03 -1.89
C SER A 73 27.35 -4.24 -1.95
N PRO A 74 26.52 -3.39 -1.32
CA PRO A 74 25.07 -3.48 -1.47
C PRO A 74 24.59 -3.25 -2.91
N GLU A 75 25.33 -2.51 -3.74
CA GLU A 75 24.90 -2.15 -5.10
C GLU A 75 24.67 -3.39 -5.97
N THR A 76 25.58 -4.37 -5.92
CA THR A 76 25.45 -5.62 -6.70
C THR A 76 24.27 -6.48 -6.23
N TRP A 77 23.95 -6.42 -4.94
CA TRP A 77 22.80 -7.11 -4.35
C TRP A 77 21.48 -6.41 -4.71
N VAL A 78 21.46 -5.08 -4.78
CA VAL A 78 20.29 -4.29 -5.21
C VAL A 78 19.85 -4.67 -6.62
N ASP A 79 20.78 -4.84 -7.56
CA ASP A 79 20.44 -5.25 -8.93
C ASP A 79 19.88 -6.67 -8.98
N SER A 80 20.38 -7.59 -8.13
CA SER A 80 19.83 -8.94 -8.01
C SER A 80 18.40 -8.93 -7.44
N ILE A 81 18.12 -8.06 -6.46
CA ILE A 81 16.78 -7.84 -5.91
C ILE A 81 15.85 -7.25 -6.97
N ASP A 82 16.30 -6.23 -7.72
CA ASP A 82 15.53 -5.57 -8.78
C ASP A 82 15.15 -6.54 -9.91
N ASN A 83 16.10 -7.36 -10.36
CA ASN A 83 15.85 -8.40 -11.36
C ASN A 83 14.83 -9.44 -10.85
N CYS A 84 14.94 -9.85 -9.59
CA CYS A 84 14.00 -10.75 -8.95
C CYS A 84 12.59 -10.15 -8.88
N VAL A 85 12.47 -8.90 -8.42
CA VAL A 85 11.20 -8.17 -8.36
C VAL A 85 10.56 -8.11 -9.74
N LYS A 86 11.30 -7.66 -10.77
CA LYS A 86 10.78 -7.55 -12.14
C LYS A 86 10.28 -8.89 -12.68
N PHE A 87 11.05 -9.96 -12.49
CA PHE A 87 10.65 -11.31 -12.90
C PHE A 87 9.30 -11.74 -12.30
N PHE A 88 9.08 -11.47 -11.02
CA PHE A 88 7.84 -11.83 -10.35
C PHE A 88 6.67 -10.90 -10.73
N LEU A 89 6.92 -9.61 -10.94
CA LEU A 89 5.91 -8.68 -11.45
C LEU A 89 5.41 -9.10 -12.84
N GLU A 90 6.31 -9.47 -13.76
CA GLU A 90 5.96 -9.96 -15.10
C GLU A 90 5.06 -11.21 -15.05
N LYS A 91 5.20 -12.03 -13.99
CA LYS A 91 4.39 -13.23 -13.76
C LYS A 91 3.15 -12.97 -12.91
N ASN A 92 2.76 -11.70 -12.75
CA ASN A 92 1.60 -11.25 -11.97
C ASN A 92 1.66 -11.65 -10.49
N TRP A 93 2.84 -11.66 -9.89
CA TRP A 93 2.99 -11.74 -8.44
C TRP A 93 3.00 -10.35 -7.82
N ARG A 94 2.40 -10.22 -6.64
CA ARG A 94 2.41 -8.98 -5.88
C ARG A 94 3.54 -9.05 -4.85
N ILE A 95 4.60 -8.26 -5.03
CA ILE A 95 5.65 -8.15 -4.01
C ILE A 95 5.06 -7.48 -2.78
N TYR A 96 5.02 -8.21 -1.68
CA TYR A 96 4.26 -7.81 -0.50
C TYR A 96 5.18 -7.48 0.67
N CYS A 97 6.28 -8.24 0.82
CA CYS A 97 7.29 -8.01 1.83
C CYS A 97 8.69 -8.31 1.29
N LEU A 98 9.67 -7.47 1.64
CA LEU A 98 11.08 -7.76 1.43
C LEU A 98 11.77 -8.02 2.77
N VAL A 99 12.46 -9.15 2.89
CA VAL A 99 13.22 -9.54 4.08
C VAL A 99 14.68 -9.68 3.69
N GLY A 100 15.58 -9.09 4.46
CA GLY A 100 17.01 -9.19 4.21
C GLY A 100 17.80 -9.43 5.48
N HIS A 101 18.83 -10.28 5.40
CA HIS A 101 19.79 -10.52 6.49
C HIS A 101 21.17 -9.96 6.16
N SER A 102 21.83 -9.30 7.11
CA SER A 102 23.19 -8.78 6.96
C SER A 102 23.30 -7.84 5.76
N ILE A 103 24.22 -8.08 4.81
CA ILE A 103 24.29 -7.30 3.56
C ILE A 103 22.97 -7.33 2.79
N GLY A 104 22.21 -8.44 2.82
CA GLY A 104 20.89 -8.54 2.22
C GLY A 104 19.88 -7.58 2.88
N GLY A 105 19.99 -7.37 4.20
CA GLY A 105 19.19 -6.40 4.94
C GLY A 105 19.48 -4.97 4.52
N SER A 106 20.75 -4.60 4.48
CA SER A 106 21.20 -3.30 3.94
C SER A 106 20.77 -3.11 2.48
N SER A 107 20.82 -4.16 1.67
CA SER A 107 20.51 -4.12 0.24
C SER A 107 19.00 -4.02 -0.02
N VAL A 108 18.15 -4.66 0.79
CA VAL A 108 16.69 -4.48 0.73
C VAL A 108 16.33 -3.02 0.98
N LEU A 109 16.88 -2.40 2.02
CA LEU A 109 16.63 -0.98 2.30
C LEU A 109 17.23 -0.08 1.22
N SER A 110 18.43 -0.39 0.73
CA SER A 110 19.05 0.32 -0.41
C SER A 110 18.15 0.30 -1.65
N TYR A 111 17.61 -0.86 -2.00
CA TYR A 111 16.72 -1.05 -3.14
C TYR A 111 15.44 -0.22 -2.98
N LEU A 112 14.84 -0.21 -1.78
CA LEU A 112 13.65 0.60 -1.50
C LEU A 112 13.94 2.11 -1.59
N ILE A 113 15.11 2.56 -1.15
CA ILE A 113 15.50 3.97 -1.24
C ILE A 113 15.80 4.39 -2.70
N THR A 114 16.41 3.51 -3.49
CA THR A 114 17.04 3.90 -4.78
C THR A 114 16.25 3.49 -6.02
N LYS A 115 15.46 2.42 -5.96
CA LYS A 115 14.78 1.84 -7.14
C LYS A 115 13.28 2.00 -7.04
N ASN A 116 12.67 1.45 -5.98
CA ASN A 116 11.21 1.45 -5.87
C ASN A 116 10.73 1.44 -4.40
N PRO A 117 10.52 2.61 -3.79
CA PRO A 117 10.07 2.71 -2.39
C PRO A 117 8.65 2.20 -2.14
N PHE A 118 7.84 2.04 -3.19
CA PHE A 118 6.42 1.69 -3.09
C PHE A 118 6.13 0.24 -3.50
N ILE A 119 7.16 -0.53 -3.85
CA ILE A 119 6.95 -1.88 -4.40
C ILE A 119 6.26 -2.83 -3.43
N CYS A 120 6.45 -2.63 -2.12
CA CYS A 120 5.98 -3.51 -1.08
C CYS A 120 5.49 -2.69 0.12
N ARG A 121 4.63 -3.33 0.93
CA ARG A 121 4.05 -2.70 2.12
C ARG A 121 4.93 -2.87 3.36
N PHE A 122 5.73 -3.94 3.36
CA PHE A 122 6.52 -4.34 4.52
C PHE A 122 7.99 -4.55 4.13
N ALA A 123 8.90 -4.16 5.01
CA ALA A 123 10.30 -4.54 4.92
C ALA A 123 10.82 -5.01 6.28
N ILE A 124 11.60 -6.08 6.29
CA ILE A 124 12.25 -6.61 7.48
C ILE A 124 13.76 -6.62 7.25
N ASN A 125 14.46 -5.77 7.99
CA ASN A 125 15.93 -5.67 8.00
C ASN A 125 16.49 -6.43 9.21
N ILE A 126 17.21 -7.53 8.99
CA ILE A 126 17.78 -8.36 10.05
C ILE A 126 19.29 -8.17 10.07
N SER A 127 19.84 -7.56 11.13
CA SER A 127 21.27 -7.28 11.28
C SER A 127 21.91 -6.55 10.08
N GLY A 128 21.19 -5.67 9.38
CA GLY A 128 21.76 -4.87 8.28
C GLY A 128 22.50 -3.62 8.77
N ARG A 129 23.68 -3.35 8.19
CA ARG A 129 24.48 -2.16 8.47
C ARG A 129 23.87 -0.91 7.83
N HIS A 130 23.85 0.20 8.58
CA HIS A 130 23.57 1.55 8.11
C HIS A 130 24.87 2.31 7.74
N ASN A 131 25.97 2.07 8.45
CA ASN A 131 27.27 2.69 8.20
C ASN A 131 28.29 1.62 7.79
N ILE A 132 28.37 1.37 6.49
CA ILE A 132 29.26 0.40 5.88
C ILE A 132 30.67 0.96 5.78
N TYR A 133 30.86 2.19 5.32
CA TYR A 133 32.20 2.73 5.11
C TYR A 133 32.92 2.86 6.43
N ASP A 134 32.46 3.67 7.39
CA ASP A 134 33.22 3.83 8.63
C ASP A 134 33.27 2.52 9.42
N GLY A 135 32.20 1.72 9.38
CA GLY A 135 32.10 0.45 10.09
C GLY A 135 33.12 -0.57 9.61
N LEU A 136 33.20 -0.82 8.30
CA LEU A 136 34.14 -1.78 7.73
C LEU A 136 35.53 -1.19 7.56
N TYR A 137 35.65 0.07 7.14
CA TYR A 137 36.95 0.70 6.89
C TYR A 137 37.79 0.73 8.18
N LYS A 138 37.22 1.18 9.30
CA LYS A 138 37.93 1.21 10.59
C LYS A 138 38.28 -0.18 11.12
N LYS A 139 37.46 -1.20 10.83
CA LYS A 139 37.68 -2.58 11.27
C LYS A 139 38.73 -3.30 10.43
N LEU A 140 38.78 -3.02 9.13
CA LEU A 140 39.62 -3.73 8.18
C LEU A 140 40.95 -3.05 7.95
N PHE A 141 41.01 -1.72 7.97
CA PHE A 141 42.22 -0.94 7.72
C PHE A 141 42.81 -0.38 9.01
N VAL A 142 43.18 -1.28 9.92
CA VAL A 142 43.93 -0.93 11.15
C VAL A 142 45.43 -0.86 10.87
N ASP A 143 45.91 -1.67 9.92
CA ASP A 143 47.31 -1.76 9.52
C ASP A 143 47.65 -0.68 8.46
N PRO A 144 48.62 0.22 8.73
CA PRO A 144 49.09 1.19 7.74
C PRO A 144 49.57 0.59 6.42
N GLU A 145 50.11 -0.64 6.42
CA GLU A 145 50.53 -1.31 5.18
C GLU A 145 49.34 -1.65 4.28
N GLN A 146 48.20 -2.07 4.87
CA GLN A 146 46.97 -2.36 4.12
C GLN A 146 46.36 -1.09 3.51
N ILE A 147 46.45 0.03 4.23
CA ILE A 147 46.04 1.35 3.70
C ILE A 147 46.95 1.74 2.53
N ASN A 148 48.26 1.58 2.69
CA ASN A 148 49.22 1.90 1.64
C ASN A 148 49.03 0.99 0.40
N ASP A 149 48.81 -0.30 0.59
CA ASP A 149 48.51 -1.24 -0.49
C ASP A 149 47.23 -0.86 -1.24
N LEU A 150 46.16 -0.50 -0.53
CA LEU A 150 44.96 0.02 -1.16
C LEU A 150 45.24 1.31 -1.95
N MET A 151 46.03 2.24 -1.40
CA MET A 151 46.30 3.55 -2.01
C MET A 151 47.24 3.48 -3.22
N VAL A 152 48.26 2.64 -3.17
CA VAL A 152 49.31 2.51 -4.19
C VAL A 152 48.98 1.44 -5.22
N LYS A 153 48.59 0.24 -4.77
CA LYS A 153 48.31 -0.92 -5.64
C LYS A 153 46.86 -0.99 -6.10
N GLY A 154 45.97 -0.21 -5.47
CA GLY A 154 44.54 -0.21 -5.78
C GLY A 154 43.73 -1.32 -5.09
N THR A 155 44.42 -2.24 -4.41
CA THR A 155 43.81 -3.42 -3.76
C THR A 155 44.56 -3.78 -2.47
N SER A 156 43.83 -4.22 -1.44
CA SER A 156 44.37 -4.75 -0.19
C SER A 156 43.80 -6.14 0.12
N SER A 157 44.64 -7.06 0.59
CA SER A 157 44.21 -8.42 0.96
C SER A 157 43.91 -8.52 2.45
N HIS A 158 42.78 -9.12 2.79
CA HIS A 158 42.34 -9.30 4.17
C HIS A 158 41.90 -10.75 4.41
N ASN A 159 42.07 -11.22 5.65
CA ASN A 159 41.64 -12.55 6.08
C ASN A 159 40.49 -12.40 7.10
N ILE A 160 39.39 -13.12 6.88
CA ILE A 160 38.32 -13.27 7.88
C ILE A 160 38.21 -14.75 8.26
N LYS A 161 38.08 -15.02 9.55
CA LYS A 161 37.72 -16.35 10.06
C LYS A 161 36.20 -16.49 10.14
N VAL A 162 35.65 -17.47 9.43
CA VAL A 162 34.25 -17.89 9.56
C VAL A 162 34.23 -19.38 9.88
N LYS A 163 33.72 -19.75 11.07
CA LYS A 163 33.61 -21.16 11.53
C LYS A 163 34.89 -21.98 11.29
N GLU A 164 35.97 -21.62 11.99
CA GLU A 164 37.31 -22.26 11.92
C GLU A 164 38.03 -22.24 10.56
N GLN A 165 37.39 -21.74 9.50
CA GLN A 165 37.97 -21.58 8.18
C GLN A 165 38.39 -20.12 7.93
N GLU A 166 39.58 -19.93 7.35
CA GLU A 166 40.07 -18.62 6.92
C GLU A 166 39.70 -18.37 5.45
N PHE A 167 38.99 -17.27 5.22
CA PHE A 167 38.66 -16.78 3.89
C PHE A 167 39.53 -15.56 3.59
N LYS A 168 40.27 -15.61 2.48
CA LYS A 168 41.00 -14.46 1.94
C LYS A 168 40.13 -13.69 0.98
N TYR A 169 40.14 -12.37 1.07
CA TYR A 169 39.44 -11.50 0.13
C TYR A 169 40.27 -10.26 -0.18
N SER A 170 40.03 -9.71 -1.37
CA SER A 170 40.68 -8.50 -1.86
C SER A 170 39.67 -7.36 -1.86
N ILE A 171 40.04 -6.25 -1.21
CA ILE A 171 39.27 -5.02 -1.17
C ILE A 171 39.92 -4.04 -2.13
N THR A 172 39.16 -3.56 -3.12
CA THR A 172 39.65 -2.59 -4.11
C THR A 172 39.22 -1.17 -3.76
N LYS A 173 39.82 -0.16 -4.41
CA LYS A 173 39.38 1.24 -4.30
C LYS A 173 37.92 1.41 -4.72
N GLU A 174 37.47 0.67 -5.71
CA GLU A 174 36.08 0.68 -6.19
C GLU A 174 35.14 0.15 -5.12
N THR A 175 35.50 -0.95 -4.44
CA THR A 175 34.73 -1.49 -3.31
C THR A 175 34.57 -0.44 -2.20
N VAL A 176 35.66 0.21 -1.83
CA VAL A 176 35.65 1.27 -0.81
C VAL A 176 34.82 2.47 -1.25
N SER A 177 34.88 2.85 -2.53
CA SER A 177 34.02 3.90 -3.09
C SER A 177 32.54 3.50 -3.05
N SER A 178 32.21 2.24 -3.28
CA SER A 178 30.83 1.74 -3.21
C SER A 178 30.27 1.80 -1.78
N TRP A 179 31.11 1.59 -0.76
CA TRP A 179 30.69 1.75 0.64
C TRP A 179 30.32 3.19 0.96
N LYS A 180 31.12 4.16 0.50
CA LYS A 180 30.80 5.59 0.68
C LYS A 180 29.47 5.94 0.03
N LYS A 181 29.23 5.43 -1.19
CA LYS A 181 27.95 5.63 -1.90
C LYS A 181 26.79 5.02 -1.12
N ALA A 182 26.95 3.80 -0.60
CA ALA A 182 25.95 3.13 0.21
C ALA A 182 25.58 3.97 1.45
N ASP A 183 26.55 4.51 2.19
CA ASP A 183 26.27 5.33 3.37
C ASP A 183 25.52 6.63 3.03
N VAL A 184 25.84 7.24 1.88
CA VAL A 184 25.07 8.38 1.36
C VAL A 184 23.63 7.97 1.05
N ILE A 185 23.40 6.81 0.45
CA ILE A 185 22.06 6.27 0.20
C ILE A 185 21.33 6.03 1.53
N PHE A 186 21.97 5.38 2.49
CA PHE A 186 21.35 5.05 3.78
C PHE A 186 21.03 6.27 4.63
N SER A 187 21.79 7.36 4.50
CA SER A 187 21.44 8.65 5.12
C SER A 187 20.06 9.18 4.67
N ARG A 188 19.58 8.76 3.48
CA ARG A 188 18.30 9.15 2.88
C ARG A 188 17.12 8.26 3.30
N SER A 189 17.29 7.39 4.29
CA SER A 189 16.23 6.51 4.78
C SER A 189 14.98 7.24 5.28
N HIS A 190 15.12 8.50 5.66
CA HIS A 190 14.01 9.39 6.02
C HIS A 190 13.08 9.75 4.84
N LEU A 191 13.53 9.51 3.60
CA LEU A 191 12.73 9.67 2.39
C LEU A 191 11.89 8.43 2.07
N LEU A 192 12.08 7.32 2.80
CA LEU A 192 11.20 6.17 2.63
C LEU A 192 9.76 6.59 2.96
N PRO A 193 8.79 6.13 2.17
CA PRO A 193 7.43 6.60 2.31
C PRO A 193 6.90 6.09 3.64
N LYS A 194 6.13 6.93 4.34
CA LYS A 194 5.48 6.53 5.60
C LYS A 194 4.69 5.24 5.42
N THR A 195 4.11 5.05 4.23
CA THR A 195 3.37 3.88 3.77
C THR A 195 4.07 2.53 3.95
N LEU A 196 5.41 2.54 3.98
CA LEU A 196 6.25 1.36 4.15
C LEU A 196 6.49 1.13 5.65
N ALA A 197 5.97 0.02 6.17
CA ALA A 197 6.28 -0.41 7.53
C ALA A 197 7.62 -1.15 7.54
N VAL A 198 8.55 -0.74 8.39
CA VAL A 198 9.86 -1.37 8.51
C VAL A 198 10.08 -1.95 9.90
N LEU A 199 10.49 -3.22 9.96
CA LEU A 199 11.02 -3.84 11.16
C LEU A 199 12.53 -3.99 11.03
N THR A 200 13.29 -3.55 12.04
CA THR A 200 14.67 -4.02 12.22
C THR A 200 14.76 -5.01 13.37
N CYS A 201 15.26 -6.21 13.10
CA CYS A 201 15.62 -7.17 14.12
C CYS A 201 17.14 -7.21 14.29
N HIS A 202 17.62 -7.04 15.53
CA HIS A 202 19.06 -7.02 15.81
C HIS A 202 19.40 -7.84 17.04
N GLY A 203 20.49 -8.62 16.97
CA GLY A 203 20.94 -9.41 18.11
C GLY A 203 21.79 -8.60 19.08
N THR A 204 21.57 -8.74 20.40
CA THR A 204 22.33 -7.96 21.39
C THR A 204 23.80 -8.37 21.52
N MET A 205 24.17 -9.54 20.99
CA MET A 205 25.53 -10.08 20.96
C MET A 205 26.08 -10.17 19.53
N ASP A 206 25.60 -9.30 18.63
CA ASP A 206 26.11 -9.21 17.26
C ASP A 206 27.49 -8.53 17.23
N GLU A 207 28.54 -9.35 17.12
CA GLU A 207 29.95 -8.91 17.00
C GLU A 207 30.33 -8.49 15.57
N ILE A 208 29.43 -8.73 14.60
CA ILE A 208 29.66 -8.42 13.19
C ILE A 208 29.12 -7.03 12.91
N VAL A 209 27.83 -6.81 13.16
CA VAL A 209 27.14 -5.53 12.96
C VAL A 209 26.85 -4.89 14.30
N PRO A 210 27.45 -3.72 14.60
CA PRO A 210 27.24 -3.08 15.88
C PRO A 210 25.79 -2.61 16.03
N MET A 211 25.28 -2.63 17.25
CA MET A 211 23.88 -2.30 17.56
C MET A 211 23.50 -0.87 17.15
N GLN A 212 24.48 0.04 17.11
CA GLN A 212 24.32 1.42 16.66
C GLN A 212 23.76 1.51 15.24
N ASP A 213 24.12 0.58 14.34
CA ASP A 213 23.54 0.53 12.99
C ASP A 213 22.02 0.31 13.02
N ALA A 214 21.54 -0.56 13.90
CA ALA A 214 20.11 -0.82 14.05
C ALA A 214 19.37 0.40 14.61
N ALA A 215 20.00 1.14 15.52
CA ALA A 215 19.47 2.41 16.04
C ALA A 215 19.44 3.50 14.96
N GLU A 216 20.45 3.60 14.11
CA GLU A 216 20.48 4.56 12.99
C GLU A 216 19.32 4.33 12.02
N TRP A 217 19.04 3.08 11.66
CA TRP A 217 17.85 2.75 10.87
C TRP A 217 16.56 3.19 11.57
N ALA A 218 16.43 2.86 12.86
CA ALA A 218 15.24 3.17 13.64
C ALA A 218 14.98 4.67 13.78
N ASN A 219 16.03 5.46 13.93
CA ASN A 219 15.92 6.91 14.09
C ASN A 219 15.57 7.63 12.79
N LYS A 220 15.93 7.07 11.63
CA LYS A 220 15.76 7.75 10.34
C LYS A 220 14.53 7.30 9.56
N ILE A 221 14.13 6.03 9.66
CA ILE A 221 13.01 5.52 8.88
C ILE A 221 11.69 6.00 9.53
N PRO A 222 10.80 6.69 8.79
CA PRO A 222 9.63 7.33 9.39
C PRO A 222 8.66 6.38 10.09
N ASN A 223 8.51 5.17 9.56
CA ASN A 223 7.58 4.17 10.07
C ASN A 223 8.31 2.86 10.41
N HIS A 224 9.01 2.90 11.55
CA HIS A 224 9.96 1.87 11.94
C HIS A 224 9.67 1.29 13.32
N GLN A 225 9.94 0.00 13.48
CA GLN A 225 10.04 -0.65 14.78
C GLN A 225 11.37 -1.39 14.90
N LEU A 226 12.01 -1.22 16.05
CA LEU A 226 13.26 -1.91 16.39
C LEU A 226 12.98 -3.02 17.40
N ALA A 227 13.36 -4.25 17.05
CA ALA A 227 13.31 -5.40 17.92
C ALA A 227 14.73 -5.89 18.25
N LEU A 228 15.13 -5.75 19.52
CA LEU A 228 16.39 -6.28 20.02
C LEU A 228 16.19 -7.68 20.58
N ILE A 229 16.88 -8.67 19.99
CA ILE A 229 16.79 -10.07 20.39
C ILE A 229 17.92 -10.37 21.35
N ASN A 230 17.54 -10.60 22.61
CA ASN A 230 18.51 -10.77 23.68
C ASN A 230 19.35 -12.04 23.48
N ASN A 231 20.64 -11.95 23.79
CA ASN A 231 21.65 -13.00 23.65
C ASN A 231 21.85 -13.54 22.22
N ALA A 232 21.28 -12.88 21.20
CA ALA A 232 21.42 -13.31 19.83
C ALA A 232 22.71 -12.77 19.21
N CYS A 233 23.47 -13.65 18.54
CA CYS A 233 24.58 -13.26 17.69
C CYS A 233 24.11 -12.88 16.27
N HIS A 234 25.04 -12.46 15.39
CA HIS A 234 24.75 -12.08 14.01
C HIS A 234 23.90 -13.07 13.21
N ASN A 235 24.08 -14.37 13.47
CA ASN A 235 23.39 -15.45 12.78
C ASN A 235 22.18 -15.99 13.55
N PHE A 236 21.87 -15.40 14.73
CA PHE A 236 20.77 -15.79 15.61
C PHE A 236 20.79 -17.28 15.99
N LEU A 237 21.95 -17.91 15.99
CA LEU A 237 22.13 -19.31 16.37
C LEU A 237 22.14 -19.48 17.89
N ASN A 238 21.58 -20.59 18.36
CA ASN A 238 21.66 -20.98 19.77
C ASN A 238 23.03 -21.58 20.09
N ARG A 239 24.01 -20.74 20.41
CA ARG A 239 25.37 -21.20 20.74
C ARG A 239 25.29 -22.15 21.95
N LYS A 240 25.74 -23.41 21.77
CA LYS A 240 25.77 -24.46 22.80
C LYS A 240 24.41 -24.81 23.43
N ASN A 241 23.28 -24.54 22.75
CA ASN A 241 21.92 -24.76 23.30
C ASN A 241 21.67 -24.07 24.66
N LEU A 242 22.30 -22.91 24.89
CA LEU A 242 22.24 -22.23 26.19
C LEU A 242 20.93 -21.51 26.46
N TYR A 243 20.14 -21.20 25.42
CA TYR A 243 18.96 -20.34 25.54
C TYR A 243 17.68 -21.04 25.05
N HIS A 244 16.61 -20.93 25.83
CA HIS A 244 15.27 -21.41 25.49
C HIS A 244 14.23 -20.30 25.75
N PRO A 245 13.39 -19.92 24.76
CA PRO A 245 13.44 -20.33 23.35
C PRO A 245 14.76 -19.92 22.66
N SER A 246 15.12 -20.61 21.56
CA SER A 246 16.35 -20.31 20.83
C SER A 246 16.28 -18.91 20.20
N PRO A 247 17.40 -18.18 20.04
CA PRO A 247 17.39 -16.87 19.39
C PRO A 247 16.80 -16.90 17.97
N THR A 248 16.96 -18.02 17.25
CA THR A 248 16.35 -18.27 15.94
C THR A 248 14.83 -18.28 16.03
N SER A 249 14.29 -19.03 17.00
CA SER A 249 12.85 -19.12 17.22
C SER A 249 12.25 -17.77 17.63
N VAL A 250 12.95 -17.02 18.49
CA VAL A 250 12.54 -15.67 18.89
C VAL A 250 12.54 -14.71 17.69
N LEU A 251 13.54 -14.80 16.81
CA LEU A 251 13.59 -13.98 15.59
C LEU A 251 12.39 -14.26 14.68
N ILE A 252 12.11 -15.53 14.39
CA ILE A 252 11.02 -15.92 13.51
C ILE A 252 9.69 -15.49 14.12
N SER A 253 9.44 -15.78 15.40
CA SER A 253 8.19 -15.39 16.06
C SER A 253 8.01 -13.88 16.13
N THR A 254 9.09 -13.11 16.34
CA THR A 254 9.07 -11.65 16.31
C THR A 254 8.69 -11.12 14.92
N CYS A 255 9.32 -11.64 13.87
CA CYS A 255 9.03 -11.24 12.49
C CYS A 255 7.57 -11.53 12.13
N LEU A 256 7.08 -12.74 12.46
CA LEU A 256 5.71 -13.17 12.16
C LEU A 256 4.69 -12.38 12.99
N ALA A 257 4.91 -12.20 14.29
CA ALA A 257 4.00 -11.46 15.15
C ALA A 257 3.90 -10.00 14.71
N TRP A 258 5.03 -9.37 14.37
CA TRP A 258 5.03 -8.02 13.81
C TRP A 258 4.29 -7.96 12.48
N PHE A 259 4.63 -8.85 11.54
CA PHE A 259 4.04 -8.88 10.22
C PHE A 259 2.53 -9.08 10.29
N HIS A 260 2.05 -10.06 11.07
CA HIS A 260 0.63 -10.31 11.30
C HIS A 260 -0.06 -9.16 12.01
N LYS A 261 0.59 -8.53 12.99
CA LYS A 261 0.02 -7.37 13.67
C LYS A 261 -0.20 -6.25 12.66
N ILE A 262 0.84 -5.78 11.98
CA ILE A 262 0.72 -4.62 11.07
C ILE A 262 -0.13 -4.93 9.83
N GLU A 263 -0.17 -6.18 9.37
CA GLU A 263 -1.08 -6.61 8.30
C GLU A 263 -2.56 -6.47 8.69
N ASN A 264 -2.88 -6.70 9.98
CA ASN A 264 -4.26 -6.69 10.49
C ASN A 264 -4.62 -5.41 11.28
N ASP A 265 -3.63 -4.60 11.68
CA ASP A 265 -3.78 -3.40 12.49
C ASP A 265 -4.12 -2.18 11.62
N PHE A 266 -5.40 -1.81 11.64
CA PHE A 266 -5.99 -0.69 10.90
C PHE A 266 -5.53 0.67 11.43
N ASP A 267 -5.24 0.80 12.72
CA ASP A 267 -4.87 2.08 13.34
C ASP A 267 -3.44 2.48 12.99
N PHE A 268 -2.53 1.51 12.87
CA PHE A 268 -1.16 1.77 12.40
C PHE A 268 -1.13 2.30 10.95
N PHE A 269 -2.00 1.77 10.08
CA PHE A 269 -2.19 2.28 8.72
C PHE A 269 -2.68 3.74 8.73
N TRP A 270 -3.52 4.14 9.68
CA TRP A 270 -3.97 5.53 9.75
C TRP A 270 -3.03 6.47 10.52
N LEU A 271 -2.33 6.03 11.57
CA LEU A 271 -1.27 6.80 12.25
C LEU A 271 -0.15 7.25 11.30
N THR A 272 0.05 6.46 10.25
CA THR A 272 1.11 6.63 9.25
C THR A 272 0.69 7.54 8.09
N TYR A 273 -0.61 7.63 7.79
CA TYR A 273 -1.19 8.36 6.64
C TYR A 273 -2.12 9.52 7.05
N GLY A 274 -2.52 9.55 8.31
CA GLY A 274 -3.34 10.55 8.95
C GLY A 274 -2.57 11.05 10.16
N ASN A 275 -2.07 12.27 10.09
CA ASN A 275 -1.89 13.00 11.34
C ASN A 275 -3.29 13.05 11.99
N PHE A 276 -3.36 12.63 13.27
CA PHE A 276 -4.48 12.72 14.22
C PHE A 276 -5.47 11.55 14.32
N SER A 277 -5.16 10.62 15.23
CA SER A 277 -6.16 9.99 16.11
C SER A 277 -5.72 9.98 17.59
N THR A 278 -4.42 10.10 17.90
CA THR A 278 -3.94 10.12 19.30
C THR A 278 -4.11 11.44 20.06
N THR A 279 -4.94 12.38 19.59
CA THR A 279 -5.21 13.63 20.31
C THR A 279 -6.69 13.88 20.60
N PHE A 280 -7.60 12.95 20.28
CA PHE A 280 -8.98 13.05 20.78
C PHE A 280 -9.10 12.50 22.20
N ASP A 281 -8.42 11.41 22.55
CA ASP A 281 -8.54 10.80 23.88
C ASP A 281 -7.79 11.56 25.00
N GLN A 282 -6.86 12.46 24.65
CA GLN A 282 -6.13 13.29 25.64
C GLN A 282 -6.65 14.72 25.77
N ILE A 283 -7.54 15.17 24.88
CA ILE A 283 -8.24 16.44 25.07
C ILE A 283 -9.60 16.12 25.71
N LYS A 284 -9.63 16.14 27.04
CA LYS A 284 -10.89 16.36 27.76
C LYS A 284 -11.39 17.76 27.40
N ILE A 285 -12.17 17.86 26.33
CA ILE A 285 -12.95 19.07 26.05
C ILE A 285 -14.11 19.04 27.05
N GLU A 286 -13.96 19.77 28.15
CA GLU A 286 -15.12 20.28 28.86
C GLU A 286 -15.96 21.05 27.84
N LYS A 287 -17.22 20.62 27.66
CA LYS A 287 -18.17 21.21 26.72
C LYS A 287 -18.11 22.75 26.76
N SER A 288 -17.47 23.36 25.78
CA SER A 288 -17.65 24.78 25.48
C SER A 288 -18.65 24.91 24.34
N GLU A 289 -19.66 25.76 24.53
CA GLU A 289 -20.79 25.99 23.61
C GLU A 289 -20.42 26.79 22.34
N ASP A 290 -19.16 26.78 21.92
CA ASP A 290 -18.66 27.65 20.86
C ASP A 290 -18.28 26.83 19.60
N ASP A 291 -19.21 26.74 18.66
CA ASP A 291 -19.07 26.03 17.37
C ASP A 291 -17.95 26.62 16.48
N SER A 292 -17.47 27.85 16.75
CA SER A 292 -16.43 28.51 15.97
C SER A 292 -15.06 27.81 16.06
N LEU A 293 -14.75 27.18 17.20
CA LEU A 293 -13.49 26.48 17.42
C LEU A 293 -13.42 25.16 16.62
N MET A 294 -14.56 24.50 16.41
CA MET A 294 -14.66 23.27 15.61
C MET A 294 -14.51 23.56 14.11
N ASP A 295 -14.95 24.71 13.64
CA ASP A 295 -14.72 25.14 12.26
C ASP A 295 -13.24 25.52 12.02
N GLU A 296 -12.54 26.08 13.01
CA GLU A 296 -11.10 26.37 12.92
C GLU A 296 -10.23 25.09 12.93
N ILE A 297 -10.61 24.08 13.73
CA ILE A 297 -9.95 22.75 13.75
C ILE A 297 -10.16 22.00 12.43
N ASN A 298 -11.35 22.09 11.83
CA ASN A 298 -11.62 21.50 10.51
C ASN A 298 -10.86 22.22 9.38
N TYR A 299 -10.61 23.53 9.51
CA TYR A 299 -9.82 24.30 8.55
C TYR A 299 -8.31 23.97 8.62
N LEU A 300 -7.82 23.49 9.78
CA LEU A 300 -6.42 23.10 10.02
C LEU A 300 -6.09 21.62 9.73
N LEU A 301 -7.06 20.82 9.26
CA LEU A 301 -6.87 19.40 8.91
C LEU A 301 -7.07 19.13 7.40
N PRO A 302 -6.13 19.51 6.51
CA PRO A 302 -6.20 19.21 5.06
C PRO A 302 -6.10 17.71 4.72
N ASN A 303 -5.94 16.84 5.72
CA ASN A 303 -5.58 15.45 5.56
C ASN A 303 -6.68 14.44 5.93
N CYS A 304 -7.81 14.88 6.50
CA CYS A 304 -8.95 13.99 6.75
C CYS A 304 -9.70 13.72 5.44
N ARG A 305 -9.80 12.45 5.05
CA ARG A 305 -10.59 12.07 3.85
C ARG A 305 -12.09 12.16 4.13
N VAL A 306 -12.52 11.87 5.35
CA VAL A 306 -13.92 11.99 5.78
C VAL A 306 -14.19 13.45 6.10
N LEU A 307 -15.19 14.02 5.44
CA LEU A 307 -15.55 15.42 5.58
C LEU A 307 -16.91 15.51 6.25
N THR A 308 -16.99 16.24 7.37
CA THR A 308 -18.27 16.48 8.03
C THR A 308 -19.05 17.52 7.24
N ILE A 309 -20.03 17.05 6.47
CA ILE A 309 -20.98 17.88 5.72
C ILE A 309 -22.33 17.81 6.45
N PRO A 310 -22.76 18.87 7.16
CA PRO A 310 -24.03 18.86 7.87
C PRO A 310 -25.22 18.45 6.98
N GLY A 311 -25.95 17.42 7.41
CA GLY A 311 -27.08 16.86 6.66
C GLY A 311 -26.70 15.78 5.64
N VAL A 312 -25.43 15.66 5.26
CA VAL A 312 -24.94 14.64 4.33
C VAL A 312 -24.04 13.65 5.05
N LYS A 313 -24.32 12.37 4.86
CA LYS A 313 -23.58 11.31 5.53
C LYS A 313 -22.57 10.66 4.60
N ASN A 314 -21.60 9.96 5.18
CA ASN A 314 -20.67 9.11 4.45
C ASN A 314 -19.86 9.89 3.41
N PHE A 315 -19.69 11.22 3.62
CA PHE A 315 -19.06 12.13 2.67
C PHE A 315 -17.54 12.08 2.82
N ARG A 316 -16.82 11.78 1.74
CA ARG A 316 -15.36 11.73 1.76
C ARG A 316 -14.70 11.90 0.40
N ASP A 317 -13.43 12.31 0.45
CA ASP A 317 -12.49 12.27 -0.66
C ASP A 317 -12.00 10.83 -0.90
N VAL A 318 -12.04 10.38 -2.16
CA VAL A 318 -11.60 9.06 -2.63
C VAL A 318 -10.09 9.03 -2.88
N GLY A 319 -9.44 10.18 -3.03
CA GLY A 319 -8.02 10.31 -3.35
C GLY A 319 -7.06 9.98 -2.22
N GLY A 320 -5.76 10.04 -2.53
CA GLY A 320 -4.66 9.82 -1.59
C GLY A 320 -4.17 8.37 -1.48
N PHE A 321 -4.74 7.45 -2.25
CA PHE A 321 -4.24 6.06 -2.28
C PHE A 321 -3.02 5.92 -3.19
N PRO A 322 -1.97 5.19 -2.74
CA PRO A 322 -0.87 4.81 -3.61
C PRO A 322 -1.31 3.73 -4.61
N THR A 323 -0.76 3.79 -5.80
CA THR A 323 -0.92 2.79 -6.86
C THR A 323 0.30 1.88 -6.92
N VAL A 324 0.15 0.68 -7.48
CA VAL A 324 1.23 -0.32 -7.58
C VAL A 324 2.42 0.13 -8.44
N ASP A 325 2.20 1.07 -9.36
CA ASP A 325 3.23 1.69 -10.20
C ASP A 325 3.88 2.95 -9.55
N GLY A 326 3.56 3.23 -8.28
CA GLY A 326 4.19 4.30 -7.49
C GLY A 326 3.64 5.70 -7.75
N LYS A 327 2.46 5.82 -8.38
CA LYS A 327 1.69 7.06 -8.43
C LYS A 327 0.76 7.15 -7.21
N ILE A 328 0.11 8.30 -7.05
CA ILE A 328 -0.88 8.55 -5.99
C ILE A 328 -2.16 9.06 -6.65
N VAL A 329 -3.32 8.56 -6.23
CA VAL A 329 -4.63 9.08 -6.66
C VAL A 329 -4.77 10.52 -6.17
N LYS A 330 -5.08 11.45 -7.08
CA LYS A 330 -5.23 12.88 -6.75
C LYS A 330 -6.36 13.09 -5.74
N ARG A 331 -6.11 13.95 -4.76
CA ARG A 331 -7.12 14.44 -3.81
C ARG A 331 -7.88 15.61 -4.41
N GLY A 332 -9.07 15.85 -3.89
CA GLY A 332 -9.93 16.96 -4.31
C GLY A 332 -10.51 16.81 -5.71
N VAL A 333 -10.50 15.60 -6.27
CA VAL A 333 -11.02 15.32 -7.62
C VAL A 333 -12.23 14.39 -7.57
N LEU A 334 -12.17 13.34 -6.76
CA LEU A 334 -13.24 12.35 -6.65
C LEU A 334 -13.75 12.32 -5.21
N TYR A 335 -15.03 12.61 -5.05
CA TYR A 335 -15.75 12.54 -3.78
C TYR A 335 -16.84 11.49 -3.85
N ARG A 336 -17.22 10.97 -2.68
CA ARG A 336 -18.39 10.10 -2.54
C ARG A 336 -19.21 10.47 -1.31
N SER A 337 -20.52 10.24 -1.36
CA SER A 337 -21.42 10.44 -0.22
C SER A 337 -22.69 9.60 -0.29
N ALA A 338 -23.48 9.64 0.79
CA ALA A 338 -24.92 9.34 0.75
C ALA A 338 -25.67 10.42 -0.04
N LYS A 339 -27.00 10.27 -0.15
CA LYS A 339 -27.86 11.27 -0.80
C LYS A 339 -27.61 12.66 -0.21
N ILE A 340 -27.59 13.66 -1.09
CA ILE A 340 -27.33 15.05 -0.72
C ILE A 340 -28.61 15.85 -0.46
N ASP A 341 -29.78 15.27 -0.74
CA ASP A 341 -31.09 15.90 -0.56
C ASP A 341 -31.36 16.40 0.87
N ASP A 342 -30.66 15.82 1.86
CA ASP A 342 -30.79 16.17 3.28
C ASP A 342 -29.75 17.21 3.74
N ALA A 343 -28.93 17.77 2.82
CA ALA A 343 -27.90 18.75 3.14
C ALA A 343 -28.51 20.02 3.75
N SER A 344 -27.94 20.50 4.86
CA SER A 344 -28.34 21.81 5.39
C SER A 344 -27.72 22.94 4.55
N ALA A 345 -28.20 24.17 4.71
CA ALA A 345 -27.59 25.34 4.05
C ALA A 345 -26.05 25.45 4.30
N MET A 346 -25.59 25.08 5.50
CA MET A 346 -24.16 24.99 5.81
C MET A 346 -23.49 23.82 5.07
N GLY A 347 -24.14 22.67 4.97
CA GLY A 347 -23.68 21.53 4.19
C GLY A 347 -23.51 21.86 2.71
N LEU A 348 -24.50 22.54 2.11
CA LEU A 348 -24.45 23.03 0.74
C LEU A 348 -23.29 24.02 0.53
N THR A 349 -23.10 24.94 1.47
CA THR A 349 -21.97 25.88 1.44
C THR A 349 -20.64 25.12 1.49
N LYS A 350 -20.49 24.11 2.36
CA LYS A 350 -19.29 23.28 2.43
C LYS A 350 -19.05 22.51 1.12
N ILE A 351 -20.08 21.90 0.53
CA ILE A 351 -20.00 21.21 -0.77
C ILE A 351 -19.52 22.18 -1.86
N ASN A 352 -20.10 23.38 -1.93
CA ASN A 352 -19.71 24.41 -2.90
C ASN A 352 -18.25 24.85 -2.72
N ASN A 353 -17.79 24.98 -1.47
CA ASN A 353 -16.40 25.34 -1.16
C ASN A 353 -15.37 24.26 -1.53
N LEU A 354 -15.79 23.00 -1.68
CA LEU A 354 -14.93 21.93 -2.22
C LEU A 354 -14.69 22.08 -3.72
N GLY A 355 -15.35 23.02 -4.38
CA GLY A 355 -15.22 23.27 -5.81
C GLY A 355 -15.88 22.20 -6.68
N ILE A 356 -16.70 21.32 -6.10
CA ILE A 356 -17.41 20.27 -6.84
C ILE A 356 -18.22 20.89 -7.97
N ARG A 357 -17.96 20.41 -9.19
CA ARG A 357 -18.62 20.89 -10.41
C ARG A 357 -19.72 19.95 -10.88
N TYR A 358 -19.64 18.68 -10.51
CA TYR A 358 -20.55 17.67 -11.00
C TYR A 358 -20.95 16.69 -9.92
N VAL A 359 -22.24 16.35 -9.92
CA VAL A 359 -22.83 15.37 -9.02
C VAL A 359 -23.44 14.26 -9.85
N ILE A 360 -22.91 13.04 -9.70
CA ILE A 360 -23.42 11.85 -10.37
C ILE A 360 -24.33 11.09 -9.40
N ASP A 361 -25.63 11.12 -9.70
CA ASP A 361 -26.68 10.43 -8.92
C ASP A 361 -26.93 9.04 -9.50
N LEU A 362 -26.58 8.01 -8.72
CA LEU A 362 -26.69 6.59 -9.10
C LEU A 362 -28.03 5.95 -8.73
N ARG A 363 -28.96 6.73 -8.18
CA ARG A 363 -30.30 6.27 -7.77
C ARG A 363 -31.23 6.10 -8.98
N SER A 364 -32.22 5.22 -8.86
CA SER A 364 -33.32 5.17 -9.84
C SER A 364 -34.27 6.37 -9.68
N ASN A 365 -35.20 6.54 -10.62
CA ASN A 365 -36.22 7.60 -10.51
C ASN A 365 -37.10 7.37 -9.27
N LEU A 366 -37.43 6.11 -8.97
CA LEU A 366 -38.22 5.72 -7.80
C LEU A 366 -37.55 6.05 -6.46
N GLU A 367 -36.22 6.17 -6.44
CA GLU A 367 -35.44 6.55 -5.26
C GLU A 367 -35.19 8.08 -5.18
N GLY A 368 -35.79 8.85 -6.07
CA GLY A 368 -35.64 10.31 -6.16
C GLY A 368 -34.43 10.77 -7.00
N GLY A 369 -33.84 9.88 -7.80
CA GLY A 369 -32.84 10.27 -8.79
C GLY A 369 -33.46 11.10 -9.90
N THR A 370 -32.85 12.24 -10.23
CA THR A 370 -33.29 13.13 -11.31
C THR A 370 -32.12 13.98 -11.81
N SER A 371 -32.16 14.36 -13.09
CA SER A 371 -31.25 15.35 -13.68
C SER A 371 -31.64 16.80 -13.36
N GLU A 372 -32.82 17.02 -12.78
CA GLU A 372 -33.25 18.34 -12.36
C GLU A 372 -32.39 18.81 -11.17
N SER A 373 -31.78 19.97 -11.34
CA SER A 373 -31.08 20.69 -10.28
C SER A 373 -32.10 21.58 -9.55
N ASP A 374 -32.27 21.41 -8.23
CA ASP A 374 -33.03 22.38 -7.45
C ASP A 374 -32.33 23.76 -7.55
N GLU A 375 -33.09 24.85 -7.51
CA GLU A 375 -32.56 26.22 -7.65
C GLU A 375 -31.44 26.53 -6.61
N GLU A 376 -31.43 25.81 -5.49
CA GLU A 376 -30.43 25.89 -4.41
C GLU A 376 -29.06 25.26 -4.77
N PHE A 377 -28.97 24.44 -5.83
CA PHE A 377 -27.77 23.72 -6.28
C PHE A 377 -27.10 24.32 -7.53
N SER A 378 -27.31 25.61 -7.79
CA SER A 378 -26.88 26.30 -9.03
C SER A 378 -25.38 26.26 -9.38
N ASN A 379 -24.50 25.80 -8.47
CA ASN A 379 -23.05 25.79 -8.65
C ASN A 379 -22.47 24.49 -9.24
N PHE A 380 -23.27 23.42 -9.36
CA PHE A 380 -22.82 22.15 -9.94
C PHE A 380 -23.87 21.53 -10.85
N SER A 381 -23.43 20.80 -11.87
CA SER A 381 -24.30 20.09 -12.80
C SER A 381 -24.62 18.68 -12.27
N LYS A 382 -25.91 18.37 -12.15
CA LYS A 382 -26.37 17.04 -11.74
C LYS A 382 -26.50 16.13 -12.98
N ILE A 383 -25.89 14.95 -12.90
CA ILE A 383 -25.92 13.94 -13.95
C ILE A 383 -26.58 12.69 -13.36
N HIS A 384 -27.72 12.31 -13.91
CA HIS A 384 -28.48 11.16 -13.45
C HIS A 384 -28.09 9.91 -14.24
N LEU A 385 -27.45 8.96 -13.56
CA LEU A 385 -26.96 7.71 -14.15
C LEU A 385 -27.43 6.52 -13.29
N PRO A 386 -28.73 6.17 -13.37
CA PRO A 386 -29.30 5.12 -12.53
C PRO A 386 -28.60 3.78 -12.77
N ILE A 387 -28.18 3.12 -11.69
CA ILE A 387 -27.55 1.78 -11.79
C ILE A 387 -28.58 0.67 -11.99
N PHE A 388 -29.77 0.87 -11.42
CA PHE A 388 -30.91 -0.03 -11.57
C PHE A 388 -32.02 0.74 -12.26
N ASN A 389 -32.62 0.12 -13.27
CA ASN A 389 -33.79 0.67 -13.94
C ASN A 389 -35.03 0.52 -13.05
N ASP A 390 -36.08 1.30 -13.30
CA ASP A 390 -37.29 1.30 -12.46
C ASP A 390 -38.02 -0.07 -12.49
N ASP A 391 -37.90 -0.83 -13.58
CA ASP A 391 -38.42 -2.20 -13.69
C ASP A 391 -37.65 -3.23 -12.84
N GLU A 392 -36.47 -2.88 -12.32
CA GLU A 392 -35.70 -3.68 -11.37
C GLU A 392 -36.10 -3.42 -9.90
N PHE A 393 -37.17 -2.67 -9.67
CA PHE A 393 -37.77 -2.44 -8.34
C PHE A 393 -39.05 -3.23 -8.10
N THR A 394 -39.31 -4.27 -8.90
CA THR A 394 -40.39 -5.21 -8.61
C THR A 394 -40.14 -5.92 -7.27
N PRO A 395 -41.21 -6.32 -6.54
CA PRO A 395 -41.07 -7.01 -5.25
C PRO A 395 -40.18 -8.26 -5.32
N GLU A 396 -40.20 -8.98 -6.45
CA GLU A 396 -39.40 -10.19 -6.67
C GLU A 396 -37.90 -9.89 -6.79
N VAL A 397 -37.53 -8.88 -7.60
CA VAL A 397 -36.13 -8.46 -7.78
C VAL A 397 -35.58 -7.84 -6.49
N LEU A 398 -36.38 -7.02 -5.82
CA LEU A 398 -36.02 -6.46 -4.51
C LEU A 398 -35.83 -7.56 -3.47
N LYS A 399 -36.74 -8.52 -3.39
CA LYS A 399 -36.62 -9.66 -2.46
C LYS A 399 -35.37 -10.48 -2.73
N HIS A 400 -35.03 -10.73 -4.00
CA HIS A 400 -33.81 -11.44 -4.36
C HIS A 400 -32.56 -10.65 -3.92
N ARG A 401 -32.45 -9.38 -4.32
CA ARG A 401 -31.30 -8.52 -4.02
C ARG A 401 -31.13 -8.28 -2.52
N TRP A 402 -32.21 -7.97 -1.81
CA TRP A 402 -32.18 -7.80 -0.36
C TRP A 402 -31.95 -9.11 0.38
N GLY A 403 -32.43 -10.23 -0.15
CA GLY A 403 -32.12 -11.56 0.37
C GLY A 403 -30.62 -11.86 0.36
N LEU A 404 -29.88 -11.42 -0.67
CA LEU A 404 -28.43 -11.54 -0.73
C LEU A 404 -27.73 -10.73 0.36
N TYR A 405 -28.18 -9.50 0.63
CA TYR A 405 -27.62 -8.70 1.72
C TYR A 405 -28.02 -9.22 3.10
N ALA A 406 -29.25 -9.74 3.22
CA ALA A 406 -29.81 -10.28 4.45
C ALA A 406 -29.05 -11.51 4.98
N THR A 407 -28.27 -12.20 4.14
CA THR A 407 -27.39 -13.28 4.60
C THR A 407 -26.35 -12.78 5.59
N GLY A 408 -25.92 -11.52 5.50
CA GLY A 408 -24.83 -10.97 6.30
C GLY A 408 -23.45 -11.54 5.95
N THR A 409 -23.35 -12.34 4.89
CA THR A 409 -22.12 -13.05 4.53
C THR A 409 -21.34 -12.33 3.42
N PRO A 410 -19.99 -12.41 3.41
CA PRO A 410 -19.19 -11.88 2.31
C PRO A 410 -19.67 -12.33 0.93
N GLU A 411 -20.13 -13.58 0.81
CA GLU A 411 -20.62 -14.17 -0.43
C GLU A 411 -21.90 -13.49 -0.91
N GLY A 412 -22.87 -13.26 -0.02
CA GLY A 412 -24.13 -12.62 -0.37
C GLY A 412 -23.94 -11.19 -0.86
N PHE A 413 -23.18 -10.39 -0.11
CA PHE A 413 -22.80 -9.04 -0.54
C PHE A 413 -22.02 -9.04 -1.86
N SER A 414 -21.06 -9.95 -2.02
CA SER A 414 -20.26 -10.06 -3.24
C SER A 414 -21.12 -10.39 -4.47
N GLU A 415 -22.11 -11.28 -4.35
CA GLU A 415 -23.07 -11.55 -5.42
C GLU A 415 -23.93 -10.32 -5.74
N ALA A 416 -24.41 -9.61 -4.72
CA ALA A 416 -25.17 -8.38 -4.92
C ALA A 416 -24.34 -7.29 -5.64
N TYR A 417 -23.05 -7.18 -5.35
CA TYR A 417 -22.14 -6.26 -6.06
C TYR A 417 -21.93 -6.69 -7.52
N MET A 418 -21.88 -7.99 -7.82
CA MET A 418 -21.84 -8.47 -9.20
C MET A 418 -23.14 -8.15 -9.97
N LEU A 419 -24.30 -8.15 -9.29
CA LEU A 419 -25.56 -7.68 -9.88
C LEU A 419 -25.52 -6.17 -10.17
N ILE A 420 -24.96 -5.36 -9.27
CA ILE A 420 -24.72 -3.92 -9.50
C ILE A 420 -23.91 -3.70 -10.78
N VAL A 421 -22.82 -4.46 -10.96
CA VAL A 421 -22.00 -4.37 -12.19
C VAL A 421 -22.81 -4.75 -13.43
N LYS A 422 -23.62 -5.81 -13.35
CA LYS A 422 -24.41 -6.31 -14.48
C LYS A 422 -25.49 -5.31 -14.92
N SER A 423 -26.25 -4.75 -13.98
CA SER A 423 -27.31 -3.78 -14.28
C SER A 423 -26.73 -2.42 -14.67
N GLY A 424 -25.67 -1.99 -13.98
CA GLY A 424 -25.05 -0.69 -14.15
C GLY A 424 -24.07 -0.56 -15.31
N ILE A 425 -23.93 -1.55 -16.22
CA ILE A 425 -22.93 -1.50 -17.32
C ILE A 425 -23.01 -0.18 -18.07
N LYS A 426 -24.20 0.21 -18.56
CA LYS A 426 -24.39 1.45 -19.33
C LYS A 426 -24.01 2.69 -18.53
N SER A 427 -24.48 2.78 -17.29
CA SER A 427 -24.20 3.92 -16.41
C SER A 427 -22.72 4.01 -16.05
N PHE A 428 -22.03 2.88 -15.86
CA PHE A 428 -20.58 2.85 -15.66
C PHE A 428 -19.82 3.29 -16.92
N ILE A 429 -20.27 2.92 -18.13
CA ILE A 429 -19.68 3.44 -19.39
C ILE A 429 -19.70 4.96 -19.36
N GLU A 430 -20.87 5.55 -19.10
CA GLU A 430 -21.02 7.00 -19.10
C GLU A 430 -20.15 7.65 -18.04
N VAL A 431 -20.06 7.08 -16.82
CA VAL A 431 -19.12 7.58 -15.80
C VAL A 431 -17.67 7.53 -16.28
N PHE A 432 -17.22 6.41 -16.85
CA PHE A 432 -15.82 6.28 -17.28
C PHE A 432 -15.49 7.15 -18.50
N LYS A 433 -16.40 7.27 -19.47
CA LYS A 433 -16.27 8.21 -20.60
C LYS A 433 -16.20 9.65 -20.11
N TYR A 434 -17.08 10.00 -19.18
CA TYR A 434 -17.12 11.30 -18.53
C TYR A 434 -15.80 11.63 -17.81
N LEU A 435 -15.28 10.71 -16.98
CA LEU A 435 -13.99 10.87 -16.31
C LEU A 435 -12.80 10.90 -17.29
N ALA A 436 -12.91 10.21 -18.42
CA ALA A 436 -11.91 10.24 -19.49
C ALA A 436 -11.99 11.53 -20.33
N GLY A 437 -13.04 12.35 -20.18
CA GLY A 437 -13.29 13.54 -20.98
C GLY A 437 -13.54 13.22 -22.46
N VAL A 438 -14.20 12.10 -22.72
CA VAL A 438 -14.58 11.65 -24.07
C VAL A 438 -16.04 12.05 -24.31
N ASP A 439 -16.29 12.83 -25.36
CA ASP A 439 -17.64 13.23 -25.77
C ASP A 439 -17.90 12.76 -27.20
N GLU A 440 -18.97 11.97 -27.39
CA GLU A 440 -19.51 11.61 -28.71
C GLU A 440 -20.53 12.65 -29.21
N SER A 441 -21.04 13.52 -28.34
CA SER A 441 -22.03 14.55 -28.64
C SER A 441 -21.36 15.93 -28.76
N GLN A 442 -21.05 16.37 -29.98
CA GLN A 442 -20.41 17.67 -30.28
C GLN A 442 -21.25 18.93 -29.88
N THR A 443 -22.11 18.88 -28.87
CA THR A 443 -23.14 19.89 -28.61
C THR A 443 -23.16 20.51 -27.22
N LYS A 444 -22.15 20.32 -26.35
CA LYS A 444 -22.03 21.12 -25.11
C LYS A 444 -20.62 21.68 -24.91
N GLN A 445 -20.55 23.00 -24.76
CA GLN A 445 -19.33 23.78 -24.51
C GLN A 445 -18.71 23.57 -23.12
N ASP A 446 -19.24 22.65 -22.32
CA ASP A 446 -18.82 22.37 -20.95
C ASP A 446 -18.27 20.94 -20.84
N ILE A 447 -17.21 20.62 -21.60
CA ILE A 447 -16.44 19.42 -21.32
C ILE A 447 -15.77 19.65 -19.95
N PRO A 448 -16.04 18.82 -18.93
CA PRO A 448 -15.39 18.93 -17.63
C PRO A 448 -13.87 18.88 -17.81
N ASN A 449 -13.17 19.86 -17.24
CA ASN A 449 -11.74 19.75 -17.09
C ASN A 449 -11.48 18.62 -16.07
N PRO A 450 -10.57 17.66 -16.28
CA PRO A 450 -10.29 16.57 -15.32
C PRO A 450 -9.74 16.99 -13.93
N LEU A 451 -9.69 18.30 -13.64
CA LEU A 451 -9.54 18.85 -12.28
C LEU A 451 -10.89 19.26 -11.65
N ASP A 452 -11.97 19.22 -12.40
CA ASP A 452 -13.31 19.53 -11.94
C ASP A 452 -13.75 18.44 -10.98
N PRO A 453 -13.90 18.75 -9.69
CA PRO A 453 -14.20 17.75 -8.71
C PRO A 453 -15.60 17.18 -8.91
N VAL A 454 -15.71 15.84 -8.81
CA VAL A 454 -16.94 15.07 -9.04
C VAL A 454 -17.36 14.39 -7.76
N LEU A 455 -18.64 14.44 -7.44
CA LEU A 455 -19.25 13.71 -6.33
C LEU A 455 -20.12 12.57 -6.85
N PHE A 456 -19.83 11.33 -6.44
CA PHE A 456 -20.69 10.18 -6.66
C PHE A 456 -21.58 9.91 -5.45
N HIS A 457 -22.87 9.72 -5.65
CA HIS A 457 -23.72 9.27 -4.55
C HIS A 457 -24.79 8.28 -4.99
N CYS A 458 -25.31 7.57 -4.00
CA CYS A 458 -26.54 6.80 -4.10
C CYS A 458 -27.38 7.11 -2.85
N THR A 459 -28.25 6.21 -2.40
CA THR A 459 -29.05 6.43 -1.18
C THR A 459 -28.18 6.57 0.07
N SER A 460 -27.32 5.58 0.34
CA SER A 460 -26.45 5.56 1.53
C SER A 460 -24.97 5.82 1.20
N GLY A 461 -24.64 5.94 -0.08
CA GLY A 461 -23.27 6.12 -0.53
C GLY A 461 -22.37 4.91 -0.27
N LYS A 462 -22.96 3.73 -0.02
CA LYS A 462 -22.25 2.51 0.38
C LYS A 462 -22.09 1.56 -0.81
N ASP A 463 -23.14 0.86 -1.23
CA ASP A 463 -23.01 -0.27 -2.16
C ASP A 463 -22.74 0.16 -3.61
N ARG A 464 -23.70 0.85 -4.27
CA ARG A 464 -23.55 1.28 -5.68
C ARG A 464 -22.36 2.20 -5.88
N THR A 465 -22.26 3.22 -5.03
CA THR A 465 -21.13 4.15 -5.01
C THR A 465 -19.82 3.44 -4.68
N GLY A 466 -19.83 2.49 -3.74
CA GLY A 466 -18.64 1.74 -3.36
C GLY A 466 -18.15 0.79 -4.44
N VAL A 467 -19.05 0.13 -5.16
CA VAL A 467 -18.70 -0.68 -6.33
C VAL A 467 -18.07 0.19 -7.42
N LEU A 468 -18.68 1.34 -7.74
CA LEU A 468 -18.12 2.28 -8.73
C LEU A 468 -16.72 2.76 -8.32
N VAL A 469 -16.57 3.24 -7.09
CA VAL A 469 -15.28 3.71 -6.55
C VAL A 469 -14.24 2.60 -6.52
N ALA A 470 -14.64 1.37 -6.17
CA ALA A 470 -13.75 0.22 -6.19
C ALA A 470 -13.24 -0.10 -7.61
N LEU A 471 -14.11 0.00 -8.62
CA LEU A 471 -13.70 -0.18 -10.02
C LEU A 471 -12.77 0.94 -10.49
N ILE A 472 -13.05 2.20 -10.14
CA ILE A 472 -12.16 3.34 -10.45
C ILE A 472 -10.79 3.12 -9.82
N LEU A 473 -10.72 2.87 -8.51
CA LEU A 473 -9.45 2.68 -7.80
C LEU A 473 -8.69 1.45 -8.33
N SER A 474 -9.39 0.36 -8.66
CA SER A 474 -8.78 -0.82 -9.27
C SER A 474 -8.21 -0.54 -10.66
N LEU A 475 -8.89 0.28 -11.47
CA LEU A 475 -8.37 0.76 -12.75
C LEU A 475 -7.11 1.61 -12.57
N LEU A 476 -7.07 2.48 -11.55
CA LEU A 476 -5.90 3.30 -11.24
C LEU A 476 -4.72 2.50 -10.67
N GLY A 477 -4.90 1.19 -10.42
CA GLY A 477 -3.85 0.33 -9.88
C GLY A 477 -3.70 0.46 -8.38
N VAL A 478 -4.73 0.91 -7.66
CA VAL A 478 -4.76 0.83 -6.19
C VAL A 478 -4.98 -0.62 -5.78
N ASP A 479 -4.32 -0.99 -4.69
CA ASP A 479 -4.39 -2.35 -4.18
C ASP A 479 -5.78 -2.75 -3.66
N ASP A 480 -6.20 -4.00 -3.90
CA ASP A 480 -7.50 -4.52 -3.49
C ASP A 480 -7.74 -4.42 -1.97
N ASP A 481 -6.69 -4.56 -1.15
CA ASP A 481 -6.83 -4.39 0.31
C ASP A 481 -7.10 -2.92 0.65
N LEU A 482 -6.46 -1.98 -0.05
CA LEU A 482 -6.68 -0.54 0.12
C LEU A 482 -8.07 -0.12 -0.38
N ILE A 483 -8.56 -0.73 -1.47
CA ILE A 483 -9.92 -0.53 -1.97
C ILE A 483 -10.94 -1.06 -0.98
N ALA A 484 -10.73 -2.28 -0.46
CA ALA A 484 -11.60 -2.85 0.55
C ALA A 484 -11.56 -2.06 1.87
N MET A 485 -10.43 -1.43 2.20
CA MET A 485 -10.31 -0.49 3.32
C MET A 485 -11.07 0.83 3.06
N GLU A 486 -10.99 1.39 1.85
CA GLU A 486 -11.77 2.57 1.46
C GLU A 486 -13.27 2.33 1.61
N TYR A 487 -13.71 1.13 1.23
CA TYR A 487 -15.09 0.71 1.33
C TYR A 487 -15.57 0.55 2.79
N ASN A 488 -14.68 0.10 3.68
CA ASN A 488 -14.99 -0.32 5.04
C ASN A 488 -14.91 0.85 6.05
N THR A 489 -15.90 1.74 6.04
CA THR A 489 -16.02 2.86 6.99
C THR A 489 -17.32 2.76 7.81
N ASP A 490 -17.20 2.87 9.14
CA ASP A 490 -18.19 2.45 10.16
C ASP A 490 -19.38 3.39 10.41
N GLU A 491 -19.73 4.29 9.49
CA GLU A 491 -20.48 5.49 9.89
C GLU A 491 -22.02 5.42 9.90
N GLU A 492 -22.70 4.27 9.74
CA GLU A 492 -24.18 4.31 9.70
C GLU A 492 -24.91 3.15 10.37
N LEU A 493 -25.23 3.30 11.67
CA LEU A 493 -26.08 2.38 12.41
C LEU A 493 -27.57 2.82 12.52
N ASN A 494 -27.93 4.08 12.22
CA ASN A 494 -29.15 4.66 12.84
C ASN A 494 -30.31 5.16 11.96
N LYS A 495 -30.34 5.09 10.61
CA LYS A 495 -31.46 5.70 9.84
C LYS A 495 -32.24 4.83 8.83
N ILE A 496 -31.72 3.68 8.39
CA ILE A 496 -32.48 2.76 7.48
C ILE A 496 -33.64 2.03 8.21
N LEU A 497 -33.72 2.15 9.54
CA LEU A 497 -34.81 1.62 10.37
C LEU A 497 -36.23 2.15 10.02
N LEU A 498 -36.33 3.17 9.18
CA LEU A 498 -37.61 3.80 8.82
C LEU A 498 -38.16 3.38 7.44
N GLN A 499 -37.35 2.81 6.55
CA GLN A 499 -37.79 2.51 5.17
C GLN A 499 -38.06 1.02 4.89
N THR A 500 -37.59 0.09 5.73
CA THR A 500 -37.65 -1.37 5.44
C THR A 500 -38.60 -2.17 6.34
N LYS A 501 -39.44 -1.50 7.15
CA LYS A 501 -40.30 -2.13 8.18
C LYS A 501 -41.29 -3.20 7.67
N ASN A 502 -41.52 -3.31 6.36
CA ASN A 502 -42.50 -4.25 5.79
C ASN A 502 -41.88 -5.46 5.05
N VAL A 503 -40.56 -5.63 5.01
CA VAL A 503 -39.93 -6.71 4.19
C VAL A 503 -38.87 -7.54 4.91
N LEU A 504 -38.20 -7.00 5.94
CA LEU A 504 -37.03 -7.64 6.56
C LEU A 504 -37.11 -7.63 8.09
N THR A 505 -36.56 -8.65 8.74
CA THR A 505 -36.44 -8.74 10.21
C THR A 505 -35.33 -7.85 10.74
N LEU A 506 -35.39 -7.45 12.02
CA LEU A 506 -34.36 -6.64 12.68
C LEU A 506 -32.95 -7.28 12.66
N LYS A 507 -32.87 -8.61 12.61
CA LYS A 507 -31.60 -9.35 12.49
C LYS A 507 -31.01 -9.19 11.09
N GLU A 508 -31.84 -9.32 10.05
CA GLU A 508 -31.43 -9.11 8.67
C GLU A 508 -31.01 -7.66 8.43
N ILE A 509 -31.75 -6.69 8.97
CA ILE A 509 -31.37 -5.27 8.91
C ILE A 509 -29.99 -5.06 9.54
N LYS A 510 -29.71 -5.59 10.74
CA LYS A 510 -28.38 -5.48 11.36
C LYS A 510 -27.28 -6.12 10.51
N SER A 511 -27.55 -7.27 9.90
CA SER A 511 -26.62 -7.97 9.00
C SER A 511 -26.35 -7.22 7.68
N MET A 512 -27.34 -6.49 7.14
CA MET A 512 -27.18 -5.67 5.93
C MET A 512 -26.32 -4.42 6.16
N MET A 513 -26.28 -3.92 7.40
CA MET A 513 -25.63 -2.66 7.72
C MET A 513 -24.13 -2.79 8.00
N THR A 514 -23.61 -4.00 8.26
CA THR A 514 -22.17 -4.21 8.50
C THR A 514 -21.35 -3.83 7.26
N SER A 515 -20.33 -3.00 7.44
CA SER A 515 -19.31 -2.81 6.40
C SER A 515 -18.51 -4.11 6.32
N ASN A 516 -18.35 -4.65 5.12
CA ASN A 516 -17.78 -5.98 4.93
C ASN A 516 -16.60 -5.90 3.97
N LYS A 517 -15.44 -5.50 4.51
CA LYS A 517 -14.14 -5.55 3.83
C LYS A 517 -13.96 -6.86 3.06
N SER A 518 -14.28 -7.99 3.70
CA SER A 518 -14.18 -9.31 3.10
C SER A 518 -15.11 -9.49 1.89
N ALA A 519 -16.31 -8.90 1.91
CA ALA A 519 -17.21 -8.89 0.75
C ALA A 519 -16.63 -8.10 -0.42
N MET A 520 -16.03 -6.93 -0.16
CA MET A 520 -15.40 -6.12 -1.21
C MET A 520 -14.19 -6.83 -1.81
N SER A 521 -13.32 -7.41 -0.99
CA SER A 521 -12.19 -8.23 -1.47
C SER A 521 -12.69 -9.43 -2.30
N LEU A 522 -13.75 -10.12 -1.86
CA LEU A 522 -14.32 -11.23 -2.60
C LEU A 522 -14.96 -10.78 -3.92
N PHE A 523 -15.63 -9.64 -3.93
CA PHE A 523 -16.16 -9.03 -5.16
C PHE A 523 -15.06 -8.71 -6.16
N LEU A 524 -13.98 -8.03 -5.75
CA LEU A 524 -12.85 -7.72 -6.64
C LEU A 524 -12.23 -9.01 -7.20
N LYS A 525 -12.10 -10.06 -6.38
CA LYS A 525 -11.67 -11.40 -6.84
C LYS A 525 -12.61 -11.97 -7.89
N LYS A 526 -13.92 -12.02 -7.63
CA LYS A 526 -14.94 -12.53 -8.59
C LYS A 526 -14.99 -11.71 -9.87
N PHE A 527 -14.90 -10.38 -9.77
CA PHE A 527 -14.88 -9.47 -10.90
C PHE A 527 -13.68 -9.79 -11.81
N LYS A 528 -12.47 -9.89 -11.25
CA LYS A 528 -11.25 -10.23 -12.01
C LYS A 528 -11.30 -11.66 -12.58
N LEU A 529 -11.92 -12.61 -11.89
CA LEU A 529 -12.13 -13.96 -12.45
C LEU A 529 -13.05 -13.94 -13.68
N LYS A 530 -14.07 -13.07 -13.69
CA LYS A 530 -15.04 -12.98 -14.78
C LYS A 530 -14.56 -12.12 -15.95
N TYR A 531 -13.96 -10.98 -15.66
CA TYR A 531 -13.61 -9.95 -16.65
C TYR A 531 -12.10 -9.73 -16.82
N TYR A 532 -11.26 -10.54 -16.17
CA TYR A 532 -9.79 -10.44 -16.10
C TYR A 532 -9.26 -9.20 -15.34
N SER A 533 -9.67 -8.00 -15.73
CA SER A 533 -9.32 -6.75 -15.06
C SER A 533 -10.36 -5.67 -15.34
N VAL A 534 -10.35 -4.57 -14.57
CA VAL A 534 -11.21 -3.42 -14.89
C VAL A 534 -10.85 -2.85 -16.26
N GLU A 535 -9.56 -2.74 -16.57
CA GLU A 535 -9.10 -2.30 -17.88
C GLU A 535 -9.62 -3.16 -19.03
N LYS A 536 -9.57 -4.49 -18.90
CA LYS A 536 -10.11 -5.41 -19.90
C LYS A 536 -11.64 -5.31 -19.99
N PHE A 537 -12.32 -5.13 -18.87
CA PHE A 537 -13.75 -4.83 -18.84
C PHE A 537 -14.08 -3.54 -19.61
N LEU A 538 -13.31 -2.46 -19.42
CA LEU A 538 -13.48 -1.20 -20.14
C LEU A 538 -13.23 -1.35 -21.65
N LEU A 539 -12.17 -2.07 -22.04
CA LEU A 539 -11.85 -2.31 -23.45
C LEU A 539 -12.95 -3.13 -24.14
N ASP A 540 -13.35 -4.26 -23.54
CA ASP A 540 -14.18 -5.27 -24.21
C ASP A 540 -15.68 -4.96 -24.14
N PHE A 541 -16.15 -4.35 -23.05
CA PHE A 541 -17.57 -4.12 -22.81
C PHE A 541 -17.97 -2.65 -22.93
N LEU A 542 -17.02 -1.73 -22.75
CA LEU A 542 -17.30 -0.30 -22.73
C LEU A 542 -16.73 0.46 -23.95
N ASN A 543 -16.04 -0.23 -24.88
CA ASN A 543 -15.43 0.32 -26.10
C ASN A 543 -14.53 1.55 -25.88
N LEU A 544 -13.99 1.71 -24.68
CA LEU A 544 -12.95 2.72 -24.42
C LEU A 544 -11.65 2.24 -25.08
N SER A 545 -10.98 3.12 -25.80
CA SER A 545 -9.66 2.87 -26.34
C SER A 545 -8.60 2.83 -25.24
N GLN A 546 -7.49 2.15 -25.52
CA GLN A 546 -6.34 2.13 -24.60
C GLN A 546 -5.81 3.54 -24.29
N VAL A 547 -5.91 4.46 -25.25
CA VAL A 547 -5.49 5.86 -25.10
C VAL A 547 -6.38 6.58 -24.09
N GLU A 548 -7.70 6.38 -24.13
CA GLU A 548 -8.64 6.99 -23.19
C GLU A 548 -8.45 6.46 -21.77
N ILE A 549 -8.20 5.14 -21.63
CA ILE A 549 -7.90 4.53 -20.34
C ILE A 549 -6.59 5.10 -19.75
N ASN A 550 -5.54 5.21 -20.56
CA ASN A 550 -4.27 5.78 -20.11
C ASN A 550 -4.42 7.26 -19.73
N ASN A 551 -5.15 8.03 -20.54
CA ASN A 551 -5.49 9.42 -20.22
C ASN A 551 -6.22 9.53 -18.89
N LEU A 552 -7.20 8.67 -18.62
CA LEU A 552 -7.90 8.64 -17.34
C LEU A 552 -6.95 8.33 -16.18
N LYS A 553 -6.07 7.33 -16.31
CA LYS A 553 -5.05 6.98 -15.30
C LYS A 553 -4.12 8.16 -15.01
N ASP A 554 -3.56 8.77 -16.04
CA ASP A 554 -2.64 9.91 -15.91
C ASP A 554 -3.32 11.18 -15.39
N ARG A 555 -4.62 11.35 -15.66
CA ARG A 555 -5.42 12.46 -15.15
C ARG A 555 -5.73 12.31 -13.68
N LEU A 556 -6.09 11.12 -13.22
CA LEU A 556 -6.53 10.87 -11.84
C LEU A 556 -5.39 10.50 -10.88
N THR A 557 -4.19 10.26 -11.40
CA THR A 557 -3.01 9.98 -10.59
C THR A 557 -1.91 11.01 -10.83
N TYR A 558 -1.01 11.15 -9.88
CA TYR A 558 0.21 11.91 -10.08
C TYR A 558 1.37 11.09 -9.54
N LYS A 559 2.52 11.18 -10.22
CA LYS A 559 3.76 10.70 -9.61
C LYS A 559 4.16 11.77 -8.58
N PRO A 560 4.28 11.44 -7.29
CA PRO A 560 4.84 12.40 -6.35
C PRO A 560 6.22 12.80 -6.86
N ASN A 561 6.47 14.11 -6.93
CA ASN A 561 7.83 14.60 -7.10
C ASN A 561 8.61 14.11 -5.87
N LEU A 562 9.28 12.97 -5.99
CA LEU A 562 10.53 12.77 -5.26
C LEU A 562 11.32 14.01 -5.61
N ILE A 563 11.68 14.82 -4.61
CA ILE A 563 12.43 16.06 -4.82
C ILE A 563 13.63 15.71 -5.68
N GLU A 564 13.51 15.96 -6.99
CA GLU A 564 14.61 15.82 -7.93
C GLU A 564 15.53 16.98 -7.58
N ASN A 565 16.67 16.64 -6.97
CA ASN A 565 17.87 17.47 -6.93
C ASN A 565 17.62 18.97 -6.77
N GLN A 566 17.05 19.40 -5.63
CA GLN A 566 17.47 20.70 -5.13
C GLN A 566 18.83 20.48 -4.50
N THR A 567 19.89 20.90 -5.22
CA THR A 567 21.21 21.14 -4.64
C THR A 567 21.06 22.21 -3.58
N PHE A 568 20.71 21.82 -2.37
CA PHE A 568 20.83 22.67 -1.21
C PHE A 568 22.32 22.85 -0.93
N THR A 569 22.78 24.09 -1.03
CA THR A 569 24.18 24.43 -0.76
C THR A 569 24.49 24.26 0.73
N ALA A 570 25.76 24.08 1.07
CA ALA A 570 26.24 23.80 2.43
C ALA A 570 25.78 24.80 3.53
N GLN A 571 25.15 25.92 3.16
CA GLN A 571 24.58 26.90 4.10
C GLN A 571 23.26 26.45 4.75
N ASP A 572 22.46 25.58 4.11
CA ASP A 572 21.15 25.17 4.66
C ASP A 572 21.28 24.14 5.80
N THR A 573 22.47 23.56 5.99
CA THR A 573 22.77 22.58 7.05
C THR A 573 22.97 23.17 8.45
N LEU A 574 22.96 24.50 8.62
CA LEU A 574 23.35 25.13 9.89
C LEU A 574 22.18 25.48 10.83
N SER A 575 20.91 25.41 10.41
CA SER A 575 19.77 25.83 11.25
C SER A 575 19.02 24.69 11.97
N CYS A 576 19.47 23.44 11.86
CA CYS A 576 18.88 22.29 12.58
C CYS A 576 19.76 21.74 13.71
N ARG A 577 20.61 22.59 14.31
CA ARG A 577 21.33 22.27 15.55
C ARG A 577 21.15 23.38 16.57
N LEU A 578 19.93 23.51 17.07
CA LEU A 578 19.53 23.99 18.40
C LEU A 578 18.22 23.27 18.72
#